data_AF-A0A1S1LCC7-F1
#
_entry.id   AF-A0A1S1LCC7-F1
#
_cell.length_a   1.000
_cell.length_b   1.000
_cell.length_c   1.000
_cell.angle_alpha   90.00
_cell.angle_beta   90.00
_cell.angle_gamma   90.00
#
_symmetry.space_group_name_H-M   'P 1'
#
loop_
_entity.id
_entity.type
_entity.pdbx_description
1 polymer ?
#
loop_
_entity_poly.entity_id
_entity_poly.type
_entity_poly.pdbx_seq_one_letter_code
_entity_poly.pdbx_strand_id
1 'polypeptide(L)'
;MKLDRSRTFLLATTLIAFVVQNSIAWPYVRQRGPKKAAADFFKPPSKAPRPAIRFIYSDTYLMGTAFQAWSFAEARRLGILRWWVASVLMTFGIGAGTALPFFLLVRDMAAARTAATS
;
A
#
# COMPACT_ATOMS: atom_id res chain seq x y z
N MET A 1 -6.34 24.74 -4.99
CA MET A 1 -4.93 24.27 -4.95
C MET A 1 -4.72 23.39 -6.18
N LYS A 2 -3.96 23.83 -7.19
CA LYS A 2 -3.64 22.99 -8.35
C LYS A 2 -2.72 21.86 -7.89
N LEU A 3 -3.06 20.61 -8.19
CA LEU A 3 -2.14 19.49 -8.04
C LEU A 3 -1.02 19.68 -9.05
N ASP A 4 0.24 19.61 -8.60
CA ASP A 4 1.34 19.49 -9.54
C ASP A 4 1.28 18.14 -10.28
N ARG A 5 2.09 17.99 -11.32
CA ARG A 5 2.11 16.79 -12.17
C ARG A 5 2.41 15.52 -11.38
N SER A 6 3.30 15.59 -10.39
CA SER A 6 3.69 14.45 -9.56
C SER A 6 2.55 13.98 -8.65
N ARG A 7 1.85 14.91 -8.00
CA ARG A 7 0.68 14.58 -7.17
C ARG A 7 -0.48 14.04 -8.00
N THR A 8 -0.68 14.59 -9.19
CA THR A 8 -1.68 14.07 -10.15
C THR A 8 -1.37 12.62 -10.51
N PHE A 9 -0.09 12.32 -10.78
CA PHE A 9 0.35 10.95 -11.07
C PHE A 9 0.16 10.00 -9.88
N LEU A 10 0.53 10.41 -8.67
CA LEU A 10 0.34 9.60 -7.46
C LEU A 10 -1.14 9.35 -7.15
N LEU A 11 -2.00 10.37 -7.34
CA LEU A 11 -3.44 10.21 -7.21
C LEU A 11 -3.99 9.23 -8.26
N ALA A 12 -3.65 9.43 -9.53
CA ALA A 12 -4.10 8.58 -10.62
C ALA A 12 -3.68 7.12 -10.43
N THR A 13 -2.42 6.88 -10.09
CA THR A 13 -1.92 5.52 -9.82
C THR A 13 -2.54 4.90 -8.58
N THR A 14 -2.81 5.67 -7.52
CA THR A 14 -3.57 5.20 -6.35
C THR A 14 -4.96 4.72 -6.76
N LEU A 15 -5.68 5.51 -7.55
CA LEU A 15 -7.04 5.17 -7.99
C LEU A 15 -7.06 3.97 -8.93
N ILE A 16 -6.13 3.91 -9.89
CA ILE A 16 -6.01 2.78 -10.82
C ILE A 16 -5.67 1.50 -10.03
N ALA A 17 -4.68 1.55 -9.14
CA ALA A 17 -4.31 0.40 -8.31
C ALA A 17 -5.48 -0.03 -7.40
N PHE A 18 -6.22 0.92 -6.84
CA PHE A 18 -7.41 0.62 -6.04
C PHE A 18 -8.44 -0.17 -6.84
N VAL A 19 -8.75 0.26 -8.06
CA VAL A 19 -9.72 -0.43 -8.94
C VAL A 19 -9.22 -1.80 -9.33
N VAL A 20 -7.96 -1.91 -9.78
CA VAL A 20 -7.36 -3.18 -10.23
C VAL A 20 -7.28 -4.19 -9.09
N GLN A 21 -6.87 -3.79 -7.89
CA GLN A 21 -6.76 -4.72 -6.77
C GLN A 21 -8.13 -5.18 -6.27
N ASN A 22 -9.12 -4.29 -6.19
CA ASN A 22 -10.47 -4.67 -5.80
C ASN A 22 -11.16 -5.54 -6.85
N SER A 23 -10.89 -5.37 -8.15
CA SER A 23 -11.46 -6.22 -9.19
C SER A 23 -10.99 -7.68 -9.10
N ILE A 24 -9.83 -7.93 -8.48
CA ILE A 24 -9.29 -9.26 -8.20
C ILE A 24 -9.75 -9.78 -6.83
N ALA A 25 -9.61 -8.95 -5.79
CA ALA A 25 -9.87 -9.37 -4.40
C ALA A 25 -11.36 -9.63 -4.14
N TRP A 26 -12.25 -8.82 -4.68
CA TRP A 26 -13.68 -8.88 -4.36
C TRP A 26 -14.37 -10.16 -4.88
N PRO A 27 -14.16 -10.60 -6.14
CA PRO A 27 -14.66 -11.91 -6.58
C PRO A 27 -14.14 -13.06 -5.73
N TYR A 28 -12.86 -13.01 -5.33
CA TYR A 28 -12.25 -14.04 -4.49
C TYR A 28 -12.91 -14.11 -3.10
N VAL A 29 -13.08 -12.95 -2.45
CA VAL A 29 -13.77 -12.84 -1.14
C VAL A 29 -15.21 -13.33 -1.24
N ARG A 30 -15.93 -12.97 -2.31
CA ARG A 30 -17.30 -13.44 -2.54
C ARG A 30 -17.39 -14.97 -2.68
N GLN A 31 -16.42 -15.61 -3.32
CA GLN A 31 -16.43 -17.06 -3.55
C GLN A 31 -15.91 -17.87 -2.35
N ARG A 32 -14.94 -17.35 -1.61
CA ARG A 32 -14.22 -18.10 -0.56
C ARG A 32 -14.55 -17.64 0.86
N GLY A 33 -15.20 -16.49 1.00
CA GLY A 33 -15.48 -15.83 2.28
C GLY A 33 -14.30 -14.98 2.77
N PRO A 34 -14.57 -13.93 3.58
CA PRO A 34 -13.55 -12.97 4.04
C PRO A 34 -12.48 -13.61 4.94
N LYS A 35 -12.87 -14.55 5.81
CA LYS A 35 -11.92 -15.26 6.70
C LYS A 35 -10.86 -16.02 5.92
N LYS A 36 -11.27 -16.74 4.87
CA LYS A 36 -10.36 -17.53 4.04
C LYS A 36 -9.48 -16.62 3.17
N ALA A 37 -10.04 -15.57 2.59
CA ALA A 37 -9.27 -14.58 1.85
C ALA A 37 -8.17 -13.92 2.70
N ALA A 38 -8.50 -13.53 3.94
CA ALA A 38 -7.49 -13.03 4.87
C ALA A 38 -6.41 -14.08 5.17
N ALA A 39 -6.80 -15.32 5.48
CA ALA A 39 -5.84 -16.40 5.74
C ALA A 39 -4.92 -16.70 4.56
N ASP A 40 -5.44 -16.67 3.33
CA ASP A 40 -4.66 -16.89 2.11
C ASP A 40 -3.74 -15.71 1.79
N PHE A 41 -4.13 -14.47 2.11
CA PHE A 41 -3.28 -13.28 1.99
C PHE A 41 -2.03 -13.37 2.89
N PHE A 42 -2.20 -13.81 4.14
CA PHE A 42 -1.12 -13.95 5.13
C PHE A 42 -0.35 -15.28 5.04
N LYS A 43 -0.60 -16.08 4.00
CA LYS A 43 0.07 -17.36 3.84
C LYS A 43 1.55 -17.14 3.53
N PRO A 44 2.48 -17.80 4.27
CA PRO A 44 3.90 -17.57 4.08
C PRO A 44 4.37 -18.04 2.69
N PRO A 45 5.37 -17.36 2.08
CA PRO A 45 5.88 -17.69 0.74
C PRO A 45 6.34 -19.16 0.62
N SER A 46 6.86 -19.75 1.69
CA SER A 46 7.30 -21.16 1.74
C SER A 46 6.20 -22.16 1.36
N LYS A 47 4.93 -21.78 1.56
CA LYS A 47 3.76 -22.61 1.22
C LYS A 47 3.24 -22.38 -0.20
N ALA A 48 3.89 -21.55 -1.02
CA ALA A 48 3.46 -21.35 -2.40
C ALA A 48 3.80 -22.59 -3.25
N PRO A 49 2.92 -23.00 -4.19
CA PRO A 49 3.01 -24.28 -4.88
C PRO A 49 4.10 -24.34 -5.95
N ARG A 50 4.52 -23.19 -6.50
CA ARG A 50 5.51 -23.11 -7.59
C ARG A 50 6.70 -22.24 -7.19
N PRO A 51 7.94 -22.60 -7.55
CA PRO A 51 9.14 -21.80 -7.25
C PRO A 51 9.04 -20.33 -7.71
N ALA A 52 8.52 -20.09 -8.92
CA ALA A 52 8.33 -18.72 -9.43
C ALA A 52 7.38 -17.88 -8.55
N ILE A 53 6.32 -18.50 -8.03
CA ILE A 53 5.38 -17.83 -7.12
C ILE A 53 6.07 -17.55 -5.79
N ARG A 54 6.87 -18.49 -5.26
CA ARG A 54 7.65 -18.26 -4.03
C ARG A 54 8.57 -17.05 -4.15
N PHE A 55 9.25 -16.91 -5.29
CA PHE A 55 10.15 -15.78 -5.55
C PHE A 55 9.41 -14.44 -5.50
N ILE A 56 8.31 -14.30 -6.26
CA ILE A 56 7.51 -13.07 -6.29
C ILE A 56 6.93 -12.73 -4.91
N TYR A 57 6.42 -13.73 -4.19
CA TYR A 57 5.91 -13.52 -2.84
C TYR A 57 7.02 -13.05 -1.89
N SER A 58 8.14 -13.75 -1.83
CA SER A 58 9.26 -13.37 -0.96
C SER A 58 9.75 -11.94 -1.25
N ASP A 59 9.94 -11.60 -2.52
CA ASP A 59 10.34 -10.26 -2.95
C ASP A 59 9.31 -9.19 -2.52
N THR A 60 8.03 -9.46 -2.74
CA THR A 60 6.94 -8.58 -2.32
C THR A 60 6.91 -8.38 -0.79
N TYR A 61 7.13 -9.43 -0.01
CA TYR A 61 7.17 -9.36 1.45
C TYR A 61 8.37 -8.54 1.95
N LEU A 62 9.55 -8.73 1.36
CA LEU A 62 10.74 -7.95 1.69
C LEU A 62 10.54 -6.47 1.35
N MET A 63 10.09 -6.17 0.13
CA MET A 63 9.78 -4.82 -0.32
C MET A 63 8.73 -4.17 0.57
N GLY A 64 7.63 -4.87 0.87
CA GLY A 64 6.56 -4.38 1.74
C GLY A 64 7.05 -4.08 3.15
N THR A 65 7.89 -4.94 3.73
CA THR A 65 8.46 -4.74 5.08
C THR A 65 9.38 -3.53 5.09
N ALA A 66 10.28 -3.41 4.12
CA ALA A 66 11.19 -2.28 3.98
C ALA A 66 10.40 -0.97 3.82
N PHE A 67 9.37 -0.97 2.97
CA PHE A 67 8.49 0.18 2.79
C PHE A 67 7.76 0.57 4.09
N GLN A 68 7.24 -0.39 4.86
CA GLN A 68 6.54 -0.08 6.11
C GLN A 68 7.48 0.48 7.18
N ALA A 69 8.70 -0.07 7.29
CA ALA A 69 9.71 0.44 8.21
C ALA A 69 10.13 1.89 7.87
N TRP A 70 10.42 2.14 6.59
CA TRP A 70 10.79 3.49 6.12
C TRP A 70 9.63 4.48 6.26
N SER A 71 8.43 4.12 5.80
CA SER A 71 7.26 4.99 5.84
C SER A 71 6.83 5.33 7.27
N PHE A 72 7.02 4.42 8.23
CA PHE A 72 6.79 4.71 9.64
C PHE A 72 7.73 5.81 10.17
N ALA A 73 9.03 5.67 9.91
CA ALA A 73 10.02 6.68 10.30
C ALA A 73 9.72 8.05 9.67
N GLU A 74 9.39 8.05 8.38
CA GLU A 74 9.03 9.28 7.65
C GLU A 74 7.72 9.89 8.16
N ALA A 75 6.73 9.06 8.49
CA ALA A 75 5.46 9.52 9.03
C ALA A 75 5.60 10.15 10.42
N ARG A 76 6.50 9.61 11.26
CA ARG A 76 6.87 10.24 12.54
C ARG A 76 7.53 11.59 12.30
N ARG A 77 8.50 11.67 11.39
CA ARG A 77 9.23 12.90 11.06
C ARG A 77 8.30 14.02 10.57
N LEU A 78 7.28 13.67 9.79
CA LEU A 78 6.33 14.63 9.21
C LEU A 78 5.04 14.82 10.03
N GLY A 79 4.88 14.15 11.18
CA GLY A 79 3.67 14.25 12.01
C GLY A 79 2.41 13.66 11.35
N ILE A 80 2.55 12.70 10.43
CA ILE A 80 1.45 12.09 9.66
C ILE A 80 1.16 10.63 10.03
N LEU A 81 1.44 10.22 11.27
CA LEU A 81 1.25 8.83 11.74
C LEU A 81 -0.16 8.26 11.46
N ARG A 82 -1.23 9.05 11.58
CA ARG A 82 -2.59 8.61 11.24
C ARG A 82 -2.73 8.15 9.78
N TRP A 83 -1.97 8.76 8.88
CA TRP A 83 -1.97 8.42 7.46
C TRP A 83 -1.07 7.24 7.14
N TRP A 84 -0.02 7.05 7.93
CA TRP A 84 0.72 5.78 7.92
C TRP A 84 -0.19 4.62 8.32
N VAL A 85 -0.96 4.74 9.42
CA VAL A 85 -1.94 3.72 9.81
C VAL A 85 -2.95 3.46 8.68
N ALA A 86 -3.46 4.51 8.03
CA ALA A 86 -4.34 4.35 6.86
C ALA A 86 -3.66 3.56 5.72
N SER A 87 -2.38 3.85 5.42
CA SER A 87 -1.62 3.10 4.41
C SER A 87 -1.40 1.63 4.81
N VAL A 88 -1.15 1.34 6.10
CA VAL A 88 -1.06 -0.03 6.62
C VAL A 88 -2.37 -0.78 6.39
N LEU A 89 -3.50 -0.17 6.74
CA LEU A 89 -4.83 -0.75 6.51
C LEU A 89 -5.10 -0.96 5.02
N MET A 90 -4.67 -0.04 4.15
CA MET A 90 -4.77 -0.23 2.70
C MET A 90 -3.89 -1.38 2.21
N THR A 91 -2.66 -1.53 2.73
CA THR A 91 -1.76 -2.63 2.33
C THR A 91 -2.36 -4.00 2.61
N PHE A 92 -3.02 -4.16 3.76
CA PHE A 92 -3.61 -5.44 4.16
C PHE A 92 -5.06 -5.64 3.71
N GLY A 93 -5.81 -4.55 3.51
CA GLY A 93 -7.23 -4.61 3.11
C GLY A 93 -7.46 -4.54 1.60
N ILE A 94 -6.57 -3.88 0.86
CA ILE A 94 -6.70 -3.68 -0.59
C ILE A 94 -5.46 -4.24 -1.30
N GLY A 95 -4.28 -3.89 -0.81
CA GLY A 95 -2.99 -4.40 -1.26
C GLY A 95 -1.96 -3.28 -1.44
N ALA A 96 -0.68 -3.65 -1.41
CA ALA A 96 0.45 -2.72 -1.38
C ALA A 96 0.49 -1.75 -2.58
N GLY A 97 0.02 -2.18 -3.75
CA GLY A 97 -0.02 -1.35 -4.96
C GLY A 97 -0.86 -0.08 -4.83
N THR A 98 -1.86 -0.07 -3.95
CA THR A 98 -2.68 1.11 -3.62
C THR A 98 -2.06 1.93 -2.51
N ALA A 99 -1.55 1.26 -1.47
CA ALA A 99 -1.03 1.90 -0.28
C ALA A 99 0.23 2.73 -0.54
N LEU A 100 1.10 2.27 -1.43
CA LEU A 100 2.37 2.92 -1.74
C LEU A 100 2.18 4.30 -2.40
N PRO A 101 1.50 4.44 -3.55
CA PRO A 101 1.26 5.75 -4.15
C PRO A 101 0.39 6.66 -3.25
N PHE A 102 -0.53 6.09 -2.47
CA PHE A 102 -1.32 6.84 -1.49
C PHE A 102 -0.43 7.47 -0.42
N PHE A 103 0.46 6.69 0.20
CA PHE A 103 1.34 7.20 1.25
C PHE A 103 2.29 8.26 0.68
N LEU A 104 2.85 8.05 -0.51
CA LEU A 104 3.71 9.02 -1.18
C LEU A 104 2.97 10.33 -1.48
N LEU A 105 1.69 10.27 -1.87
CA LEU A 105 0.86 11.46 -2.07
C LEU A 105 0.69 12.24 -0.76
N VAL A 106 0.35 11.54 0.34
CA VAL A 106 0.19 12.19 1.64
C VAL A 106 1.50 12.77 2.16
N ARG A 107 2.59 12.03 2.01
CA ARG A 107 3.95 12.48 2.36
C ARG A 107 4.29 13.79 1.65
N ASP A 108 4.04 13.86 0.34
CA ASP A 108 4.37 15.04 -0.45
C ASP A 108 3.53 16.27 -0.04
N MET A 109 2.23 16.07 0.22
CA MET A 109 1.37 17.12 0.76
C MET A 109 1.82 17.60 2.14
N ALA A 110 2.27 16.70 3.00
CA ALA A 110 2.75 17.04 4.33
C ALA A 110 4.08 17.80 4.29
N ALA A 111 5.03 17.34 3.48
CA ALA A 111 6.31 18.01 3.30
C ALA A 111 6.13 19.45 2.78
N ALA A 112 5.24 19.66 1.81
CA ALA A 112 4.95 21.00 1.29
C ALA A 112 4.31 21.93 2.35
N ARG A 113 3.50 21.39 3.28
CA ARG A 113 2.94 22.17 4.39
C ARG A 113 4.02 22.57 5.38
N THR A 114 4.90 21.64 5.76
CA THR A 114 6.00 21.92 6.69
C THR A 114 6.95 22.98 6.13
N ALA A 115 7.27 22.92 4.84
CA ALA A 115 8.12 23.91 4.16
C ALA A 115 7.47 25.30 4.05
N ALA A 116 6.14 25.40 4.05
CA ALA A 116 5.43 26.68 4.02
C ALA A 116 5.34 27.35 5.41
N THR A 117 5.61 26.60 6.48
CA THR A 117 5.57 27.07 7.88
C THR A 117 6.94 27.37 8.48
N SER A 118 8.02 27.09 7.74
CA SER A 118 9.42 27.39 8.09
C SER A 118 9.89 28.65 7.37
#